data_AF-A0A1B7V7Z0-F1
#
_entry.id   AF-A0A1B7V7Z0-F1
#
_cell.length_a   1.000
_cell.length_b   1.000
_cell.length_c   1.000
_cell.angle_alpha   90.00
_cell.angle_beta   90.00
_cell.angle_gamma   90.00
#
_symmetry.space_group_name_H-M   'P 1'
#
loop_
_entity.id
_entity.type
_entity.pdbx_description
1 polymer ?
#
loop_
_entity_poly.entity_id
_entity_poly.type
_entity_poly.pdbx_seq_one_letter_code
_entity_poly.pdbx_strand_id
1 'polypeptide(L)'
;MSFNEQELKEHCLKIIQDSRIKNKIVILCEGLIPPKVEGRRSPQLYKQMEQMPDANFYNACVPTWWKQYRPVFFNCGDRNDVLNTFFGLLDLHNADYSQSFLTPDKLFAIVDLDIQLAEIKEDYKFQNTDDIFYSIYDETKINETDLNHHRIWITGLIHKEAYFLKPDIQEVFDNQYTISPLYKENTVNLENIYLDMVNDMTNDADLQIHWSRVIKRISHLSNFDGMEIDKFQHSWQEEYENNQDLHYKNKLINAVLMLVKSKEYWKQILPDDNWPHSKSKFREQLSLEIGKFYSKQDCIVENHIPFFFKTLYKLIEE
;
A
#
# COMPACT_ATOMS: atom_id res chain seq x y z
N MET A 1 -4.32 6.93 -14.06
CA MET A 1 -4.51 8.14 -14.89
C MET A 1 -3.57 9.13 -14.27
N SER A 2 -2.52 9.52 -14.99
CA SER A 2 -1.53 10.45 -14.47
C SER A 2 -1.98 11.89 -14.71
N PHE A 3 -1.67 12.79 -13.77
CA PHE A 3 -1.93 14.21 -13.91
C PHE A 3 -1.11 14.80 -15.07
N ASN A 4 -1.74 15.66 -15.87
CA ASN A 4 -0.97 16.65 -16.62
C ASN A 4 -0.50 17.77 -15.68
N GLU A 5 0.43 18.61 -16.15
CA GLU A 5 1.05 19.68 -15.35
C GLU A 5 0.02 20.65 -14.72
N GLN A 6 -1.03 21.00 -15.47
CA GLN A 6 -2.09 21.88 -14.96
C GLN A 6 -2.93 21.18 -13.88
N GLU A 7 -3.29 19.91 -14.10
CA GLU A 7 -4.07 19.14 -13.14
C GLU A 7 -3.29 18.92 -11.83
N LEU A 8 -2.00 18.63 -11.93
CA LEU A 8 -1.10 18.51 -10.79
C LEU A 8 -1.06 19.82 -10.00
N LYS A 9 -0.82 20.95 -10.66
CA LYS A 9 -0.78 22.27 -10.02
C LYS A 9 -2.09 22.58 -9.30
N GLU A 10 -3.23 22.33 -9.95
CA GLU A 10 -4.54 22.53 -9.33
C GLU A 10 -4.79 21.60 -8.14
N HIS A 11 -4.31 20.35 -8.21
CA HIS A 11 -4.41 19.39 -7.11
C HIS A 11 -3.57 19.84 -5.91
N CYS A 12 -2.31 20.22 -6.13
CA CYS A 12 -1.44 20.74 -5.08
C CYS A 12 -2.02 22.02 -4.45
N LEU A 13 -2.56 22.95 -5.25
CA LEU A 13 -3.22 24.15 -4.74
C LEU A 13 -4.44 23.84 -3.86
N LYS A 14 -5.24 22.84 -4.22
CA LYS A 14 -6.38 22.40 -3.41
C LYS A 14 -5.95 21.85 -2.05
N ILE A 15 -4.87 21.07 -2.01
CA ILE A 15 -4.36 20.47 -0.77
C ILE A 15 -3.73 21.55 0.11
N ILE A 16 -2.84 22.37 -0.43
CA ILE A 16 -2.06 23.35 0.35
C ILE A 16 -2.94 24.42 1.01
N GLN A 17 -4.10 24.72 0.40
CA GLN A 17 -5.10 25.67 0.88
C GLN A 17 -6.22 25.02 1.71
N ASP A 18 -6.17 23.70 1.96
CA ASP A 18 -7.20 23.03 2.75
C ASP A 18 -7.02 23.33 4.25
N SER A 19 -7.95 24.11 4.82
CA SER A 19 -7.90 24.43 6.26
C SER A 19 -7.86 23.20 7.19
N ARG A 20 -8.30 22.01 6.73
CA ARG A 20 -8.26 20.76 7.50
C ARG A 20 -6.84 20.25 7.77
N ILE A 21 -5.87 20.62 6.92
CA ILE A 21 -4.48 20.15 7.07
C ILE A 21 -3.67 21.00 8.04
N LYS A 22 -4.20 22.13 8.50
CA LYS A 22 -3.51 23.03 9.43
C LYS A 22 -3.09 22.30 10.70
N ASN A 23 -1.78 22.29 10.98
CA ASN A 23 -1.16 21.60 12.12
C ASN A 23 -1.45 20.08 12.18
N LYS A 24 -1.75 19.45 11.05
CA LYS A 24 -1.98 18.00 10.94
C LYS A 24 -0.87 17.33 10.15
N ILE A 25 -0.74 16.03 10.34
CA ILE A 25 0.02 15.18 9.43
C ILE A 25 -0.79 15.00 8.16
N VAL A 26 -0.17 15.24 7.01
CA VAL A 26 -0.73 15.05 5.67
C VAL A 26 -0.09 13.83 5.06
N ILE A 27 -0.89 12.89 4.57
CA ILE A 27 -0.41 11.67 3.92
C ILE A 27 -0.99 11.61 2.52
N LEU A 28 -0.09 11.61 1.53
CA LEU A 28 -0.41 11.39 0.13
C LEU A 28 -0.39 9.88 -0.16
N CYS A 29 -1.41 9.37 -0.83
CA CYS A 29 -1.52 7.96 -1.20
C CYS A 29 -1.89 7.83 -2.67
N GLU A 30 -1.60 6.66 -3.24
CA GLU A 30 -2.17 6.28 -4.53
C GLU A 30 -3.70 6.19 -4.44
N GLY A 31 -4.35 6.12 -5.60
CA GLY A 31 -5.80 5.95 -5.70
C GLY A 31 -6.45 6.96 -6.62
N LEU A 32 -7.68 6.67 -7.04
CA LEU A 32 -8.41 7.53 -7.96
C LEU A 32 -8.61 8.93 -7.38
N ILE A 33 -8.29 9.93 -8.19
CA ILE A 33 -8.62 11.32 -7.92
C ILE A 33 -10.10 11.51 -8.29
N PRO A 34 -10.94 12.06 -7.40
CA PRO A 34 -12.32 12.35 -7.73
C PRO A 34 -12.39 13.27 -8.96
N PRO A 35 -13.24 12.99 -9.95
CA PRO A 35 -13.36 13.83 -11.13
C PRO A 35 -13.70 15.28 -10.75
N LYS A 36 -13.22 16.26 -11.54
CA LYS A 36 -13.67 17.66 -11.42
C LYS A 36 -15.16 17.71 -11.69
N VAL A 37 -15.95 18.16 -10.72
CA VAL A 37 -17.39 18.32 -10.89
C VAL A 37 -17.69 19.80 -11.05
N GLU A 38 -18.16 20.19 -12.23
CA GLU A 38 -18.78 21.50 -12.45
C GLU A 38 -20.19 21.51 -11.85
N GLY A 39 -20.50 22.50 -10.99
CA GLY A 39 -21.85 22.72 -10.47
C GLY A 39 -22.07 22.48 -8.97
N ARG A 40 -23.32 22.63 -8.51
CA ARG A 40 -23.72 22.47 -7.10
C ARG A 40 -23.58 21.01 -6.65
N ARG A 41 -22.82 20.81 -5.57
CA ARG A 41 -22.57 19.51 -4.94
C ARG A 41 -23.90 18.87 -4.48
N SER A 42 -24.24 17.71 -5.05
CA SER A 42 -25.40 16.91 -4.62
C SER A 42 -25.01 15.89 -3.52
N PRO A 43 -25.94 15.40 -2.70
CA PRO A 43 -25.66 14.36 -1.70
C PRO A 43 -25.15 13.04 -2.30
N GLN A 44 -25.44 12.76 -3.57
CA GLN A 44 -24.92 11.59 -4.29
C GLN A 44 -23.40 11.70 -4.56
N LEU A 45 -22.86 12.92 -4.61
CA LEU A 45 -21.42 13.17 -4.75
C LEU A 45 -20.64 12.93 -3.45
N TYR A 46 -21.25 13.13 -2.28
CA TYR A 46 -20.62 12.70 -1.02
C TYR A 46 -20.37 11.18 -1.02
N LYS A 47 -21.30 10.41 -1.58
CA LYS A 47 -21.15 8.96 -1.83
C LYS A 47 -20.05 8.60 -2.85
N GLN A 48 -19.66 9.51 -3.74
CA GLN A 48 -18.57 9.32 -4.69
C GLN A 48 -17.22 9.82 -4.14
N MET A 49 -17.24 10.84 -3.28
CA MET A 49 -16.07 11.25 -2.49
C MET A 49 -15.73 10.22 -1.41
N GLU A 50 -16.71 9.43 -0.96
CA GLU A 50 -16.49 8.23 -0.14
C GLU A 50 -15.81 7.08 -0.91
N GLN A 51 -15.61 7.17 -2.23
CA GLN A 51 -14.91 6.16 -3.04
C GLN A 51 -13.43 6.51 -3.24
N MET A 52 -12.71 6.74 -2.13
CA MET A 52 -11.25 6.88 -2.12
C MET A 52 -10.64 5.62 -1.51
N PRO A 53 -10.62 4.48 -2.23
CA PRO A 53 -10.39 3.16 -1.63
C PRO A 53 -9.07 3.09 -0.84
N ASP A 54 -8.03 3.78 -1.31
CA ASP A 54 -6.68 3.72 -0.74
C ASP A 54 -6.54 4.65 0.46
N ALA A 55 -6.88 5.94 0.32
CA ALA A 55 -6.96 6.85 1.48
C ALA A 55 -7.91 6.32 2.57
N ASN A 56 -9.04 5.71 2.18
CA ASN A 56 -9.97 5.10 3.14
C ASN A 56 -9.36 3.88 3.82
N PHE A 57 -8.65 3.03 3.08
CA PHE A 57 -7.92 1.89 3.63
C PHE A 57 -6.88 2.35 4.65
N TYR A 58 -5.97 3.25 4.27
CA TYR A 58 -4.93 3.74 5.18
C TYR A 58 -5.53 4.50 6.37
N ASN A 59 -6.61 5.26 6.18
CA ASN A 59 -7.32 5.89 7.29
C ASN A 59 -7.96 4.86 8.24
N ALA A 60 -8.48 3.75 7.71
CA ALA A 60 -8.99 2.64 8.52
C ALA A 60 -7.89 1.91 9.30
N CYS A 61 -6.65 1.94 8.80
CA CYS A 61 -5.46 1.38 9.46
C CYS A 61 -4.91 2.22 10.62
N VAL A 62 -5.31 3.48 10.77
CA VAL A 62 -4.82 4.34 11.85
C VAL A 62 -5.11 3.68 13.21
N PRO A 63 -4.11 3.48 14.07
CA PRO A 63 -4.26 2.73 15.30
C PRO A 63 -5.42 3.21 16.18
N THR A 64 -6.14 2.26 16.77
CA THR A 64 -7.35 2.56 17.54
C THR A 64 -7.11 3.47 18.74
N TRP A 65 -5.89 3.48 19.30
CA TRP A 65 -5.48 4.36 20.40
C TRP A 65 -5.22 5.82 19.95
N TRP A 66 -5.01 6.08 18.66
CA TRP A 66 -4.75 7.42 18.13
C TRP A 66 -6.06 8.21 17.96
N LYS A 67 -6.50 8.88 19.04
CA LYS A 67 -7.80 9.57 19.09
C LYS A 67 -7.79 11.02 18.59
N GLN A 68 -6.70 11.76 18.78
CA GLN A 68 -6.61 13.18 18.49
C GLN A 68 -5.54 13.47 17.45
N TYR A 69 -5.64 14.60 16.74
CA TYR A 69 -4.64 15.00 15.74
C TYR A 69 -4.36 13.94 14.66
N ARG A 70 -5.38 13.12 14.33
CA ARG A 70 -5.27 12.08 13.30
C ARG A 70 -4.81 12.65 11.95
N PRO A 71 -4.05 11.88 11.16
CA PRO A 71 -3.60 12.30 9.84
C PRO A 71 -4.77 12.57 8.88
N VAL A 72 -4.51 13.42 7.89
CA VAL A 72 -5.42 13.69 6.77
C VAL A 72 -4.83 13.04 5.52
N PHE A 73 -5.65 12.26 4.82
CA PHE A 73 -5.22 11.48 3.66
C PHE A 73 -5.76 12.11 2.36
N PHE A 74 -4.94 12.08 1.31
CA PHE A 74 -5.34 12.49 -0.04
C PHE A 74 -4.90 11.42 -1.05
N ASN A 75 -5.82 11.02 -1.94
CA ASN A 75 -5.45 10.27 -3.13
C ASN A 75 -4.85 11.21 -4.17
N CYS A 76 -3.75 10.81 -4.78
CA CYS A 76 -3.04 11.62 -5.77
C CYS A 76 -3.04 11.03 -7.18
N GLY A 77 -3.59 9.84 -7.41
CA GLY A 77 -3.55 9.19 -8.73
C GLY A 77 -2.69 7.93 -8.68
N ASP A 78 -1.79 7.77 -9.63
CA ASP A 78 -0.78 6.71 -9.58
C ASP A 78 0.45 7.13 -8.78
N ARG A 79 1.39 6.20 -8.62
CA ARG A 79 2.66 6.42 -7.93
C ARG A 79 3.42 7.67 -8.37
N ASN A 80 3.51 7.93 -9.67
CA ASN A 80 4.24 9.11 -10.16
C ASN A 80 3.50 10.38 -9.75
N ASP A 81 2.17 10.36 -9.78
CA ASP A 81 1.38 11.50 -9.32
C ASP A 81 1.55 11.76 -7.81
N VAL A 82 1.68 10.71 -6.98
CA VAL A 82 1.99 10.85 -5.55
C VAL A 82 3.33 11.56 -5.35
N LEU A 83 4.37 11.11 -6.05
CA LEU A 83 5.72 11.71 -5.98
C LEU A 83 5.70 13.17 -6.47
N ASN A 84 5.12 13.40 -7.66
CA ASN A 84 5.00 14.74 -8.23
C ASN A 84 4.18 15.68 -7.33
N THR A 85 3.13 15.16 -6.67
CA THR A 85 2.32 15.94 -5.72
C THR A 85 3.12 16.27 -4.47
N PHE A 86 3.90 15.31 -3.95
CA PHE A 86 4.76 15.51 -2.79
C PHE A 86 5.73 16.67 -3.01
N PHE A 87 6.51 16.63 -4.11
CA PHE A 87 7.45 17.70 -4.42
C PHE A 87 6.75 19.00 -4.82
N GLY A 88 5.68 18.94 -5.61
CA GLY A 88 4.91 20.11 -5.99
C GLY A 88 4.30 20.87 -4.80
N LEU A 89 3.93 20.17 -3.72
CA LEU A 89 3.48 20.82 -2.48
C LEU A 89 4.61 21.55 -1.75
N LEU A 90 5.81 20.97 -1.72
CA LEU A 90 6.99 21.61 -1.14
C LEU A 90 7.38 22.86 -1.95
N ASP A 91 7.38 22.77 -3.28
CA ASP A 91 7.68 23.91 -4.15
C ASP A 91 6.69 25.06 -3.97
N LEU A 92 5.38 24.76 -3.93
CA LEU A 92 4.35 25.78 -3.67
C LEU A 92 4.49 26.40 -2.29
N HIS A 93 4.79 25.60 -1.26
CA HIS A 93 5.02 26.12 0.10
C HIS A 93 6.24 27.04 0.16
N ASN A 94 7.35 26.65 -0.46
CA ASN A 94 8.59 27.42 -0.49
C ASN A 94 8.45 28.72 -1.31
N ALA A 95 7.58 28.73 -2.32
CA ALA A 95 7.29 29.92 -3.12
C ALA A 95 6.46 30.96 -2.34
N ASP A 96 5.45 30.54 -1.56
CA ASP A 96 4.65 31.44 -0.71
C ASP A 96 4.07 30.71 0.52
N TYR A 97 4.84 30.72 1.61
CA TYR A 97 4.42 30.09 2.87
C TYR A 97 3.18 30.76 3.51
N SER A 98 2.86 32.02 3.16
CA SER A 98 1.76 32.76 3.77
C SER A 98 0.38 32.26 3.33
N GLN A 99 0.33 31.60 2.18
CA GLN A 99 -0.88 30.99 1.59
C GLN A 99 -0.97 29.48 1.85
N SER A 100 -0.09 28.94 2.70
CA SER A 100 0.03 27.51 2.94
C SER A 100 -0.45 27.13 4.34
N PHE A 101 -1.40 26.19 4.42
CA PHE A 101 -1.73 25.51 5.69
C PHE A 101 -0.84 24.29 5.95
N LEU A 102 0.06 23.96 5.02
CA LEU A 102 0.96 22.82 5.12
C LEU A 102 2.10 23.12 6.10
N THR A 103 2.42 22.15 6.94
CA THR A 103 3.69 22.10 7.68
C THR A 103 4.58 21.09 6.97
N PRO A 104 5.67 21.50 6.26
CA PRO A 104 6.49 20.60 5.46
C PRO A 104 7.00 19.37 6.22
N ASP A 105 7.41 19.53 7.47
CA ASP A 105 7.90 18.41 8.31
C ASP A 105 6.82 17.36 8.61
N LYS A 106 5.55 17.71 8.42
CA LYS A 106 4.36 16.87 8.62
C LYS A 106 3.74 16.39 7.30
N LEU A 107 4.40 16.61 6.16
CA LEU A 107 4.01 16.05 4.87
C LEU A 107 4.67 14.68 4.66
N PHE A 108 3.86 13.68 4.36
CA PHE A 108 4.28 12.31 4.08
C PHE A 108 3.61 11.79 2.81
N ALA A 109 4.24 10.80 2.20
CA ALA A 109 3.66 10.00 1.12
C ALA A 109 3.81 8.51 1.43
N ILE A 110 2.77 7.73 1.17
CA ILE A 110 2.84 6.26 1.11
C ILE A 110 2.66 5.87 -0.34
N VAL A 111 3.67 5.19 -0.88
CA VAL A 111 3.76 4.77 -2.28
C VAL A 111 3.85 3.25 -2.31
N ASP A 112 3.09 2.62 -3.19
CA ASP A 112 3.11 1.17 -3.30
C ASP A 112 4.40 0.70 -3.99
N LEU A 113 5.02 -0.34 -3.43
CA LEU A 113 6.05 -1.09 -4.13
C LEU A 113 5.44 -1.74 -5.38
N ASP A 114 6.14 -1.67 -6.50
CA ASP A 114 5.69 -2.29 -7.75
C ASP A 114 6.82 -3.15 -8.31
N ILE A 115 6.50 -4.02 -9.27
CA ILE A 115 7.46 -4.69 -10.11
C ILE A 115 8.33 -3.66 -10.80
N GLN A 116 7.78 -2.55 -11.32
CA GLN A 116 8.52 -1.46 -11.98
C GLN A 116 9.02 -0.43 -10.95
N LEU A 117 10.22 0.12 -11.10
CA LEU A 117 10.66 1.26 -10.28
C LEU A 117 10.08 2.58 -10.83
N ALA A 118 9.95 3.59 -9.97
CA ALA A 118 9.76 4.97 -10.40
C ALA A 118 11.01 5.79 -10.05
N GLU A 119 11.47 6.59 -11.00
CA GLU A 119 12.57 7.53 -10.81
C GLU A 119 12.08 8.78 -10.07
N ILE A 120 12.94 9.31 -9.21
CA ILE A 120 12.76 10.59 -8.52
C ILE A 120 13.72 11.57 -9.18
N LYS A 121 13.19 12.63 -9.80
CA LYS A 121 13.97 13.56 -10.63
C LYS A 121 14.42 14.79 -9.84
N GLU A 122 13.74 15.05 -8.73
CA GLU A 122 13.97 16.14 -7.82
C GLU A 122 15.26 15.90 -7.01
N ASP A 123 15.79 16.97 -6.42
CA ASP A 123 16.95 16.89 -5.52
C ASP A 123 16.54 16.22 -4.19
N TYR A 124 16.52 14.89 -4.22
CA TYR A 124 16.16 14.04 -3.10
C TYR A 124 17.27 13.01 -2.86
N LYS A 125 17.43 12.60 -1.60
CA LYS A 125 18.51 11.69 -1.18
C LYS A 125 18.49 10.30 -1.87
N PHE A 126 17.38 9.94 -2.52
CA PHE A 126 17.22 8.68 -3.25
C PHE A 126 16.82 8.97 -4.69
N GLN A 127 17.32 8.15 -5.62
CA GLN A 127 17.11 8.35 -7.05
C GLN A 127 15.86 7.63 -7.55
N ASN A 128 15.37 6.63 -6.82
CA ASN A 128 14.21 5.85 -7.22
C ASN A 128 13.51 5.19 -6.02
N THR A 129 12.35 4.59 -6.27
CA THR A 129 11.54 3.92 -5.24
C THR A 129 12.18 2.65 -4.66
N ASP A 130 13.01 1.92 -5.41
CA ASP A 130 13.72 0.76 -4.87
C ASP A 130 14.81 1.19 -3.87
N ASP A 131 15.52 2.30 -4.12
CA ASP A 131 16.51 2.83 -3.17
C ASP A 131 15.86 3.22 -1.82
N ILE A 132 14.67 3.81 -1.87
CA ILE A 132 13.89 4.10 -0.65
C ILE A 132 13.49 2.79 0.03
N PHE A 133 13.01 1.80 -0.73
CA PHE A 133 12.66 0.49 -0.20
C PHE A 133 13.83 -0.15 0.55
N TYR A 134 15.01 -0.26 -0.07
CA TYR A 134 16.19 -0.87 0.56
C TYR A 134 16.73 -0.06 1.75
N SER A 135 16.40 1.23 1.85
CA SER A 135 16.71 2.03 3.04
C SER A 135 15.68 1.84 4.16
N ILE A 136 14.42 1.56 3.85
CA ILE A 136 13.36 1.37 4.85
C ILE A 136 13.36 -0.06 5.40
N TYR A 137 13.69 -1.06 4.57
CA TYR A 137 13.54 -2.47 4.94
C TYR A 137 14.89 -3.17 5.07
N ASP A 138 15.06 -3.87 6.19
CA ASP A 138 16.07 -4.89 6.39
C ASP A 138 15.37 -6.26 6.35
N GLU A 139 15.68 -7.06 5.32
CA GLU A 139 14.95 -8.28 4.97
C GLU A 139 13.44 -8.03 4.75
N THR A 140 12.62 -8.41 5.72
CA THR A 140 11.15 -8.27 5.72
C THR A 140 10.67 -7.32 6.83
N LYS A 141 11.59 -6.59 7.46
CA LYS A 141 11.30 -5.77 8.65
C LYS A 141 11.66 -4.32 8.37
N ILE A 142 10.92 -3.41 8.98
CA ILE A 142 11.27 -2.00 8.93
C ILE A 142 12.53 -1.74 9.78
N ASN A 143 13.49 -1.02 9.19
CA ASN A 143 14.58 -0.38 9.91
C ASN A 143 14.06 0.89 10.62
N GLU A 144 13.83 0.80 11.94
CA GLU A 144 13.27 1.89 12.75
C GLU A 144 14.12 3.17 12.71
N THR A 145 15.44 3.03 12.69
CA THR A 145 16.36 4.18 12.70
C THR A 145 16.23 4.98 11.42
N ASP A 146 16.21 4.28 10.29
CA ASP A 146 16.16 4.94 8.98
C ASP A 146 14.77 5.50 8.68
N LEU A 147 13.69 4.80 9.05
CA LEU A 147 12.31 5.23 8.78
C LEU A 147 12.02 6.67 9.26
N ASN A 148 12.53 7.06 10.43
CA ASN A 148 12.33 8.41 11.00
C ASN A 148 12.87 9.53 10.09
N HIS A 149 13.85 9.21 9.25
CA HIS A 149 14.49 10.12 8.30
C HIS A 149 13.82 10.13 6.92
N HIS A 150 12.71 9.42 6.74
CA HIS A 150 11.95 9.39 5.50
C HIS A 150 10.64 10.18 5.62
N ARG A 151 10.25 10.80 4.51
CA ARG A 151 8.91 11.40 4.33
C ARG A 151 8.13 10.73 3.20
N ILE A 152 8.82 10.08 2.27
CA ILE A 152 8.23 9.17 1.28
C ILE A 152 8.49 7.76 1.77
N TRP A 153 7.43 6.99 2.00
CA TRP A 153 7.47 5.62 2.46
C TRP A 153 7.01 4.68 1.36
N ILE A 154 7.85 3.70 1.03
CA ILE A 154 7.48 2.63 0.11
C ILE A 154 6.89 1.47 0.93
N THR A 155 5.79 0.89 0.47
CA THR A 155 5.26 -0.31 1.11
C THR A 155 6.25 -1.48 0.99
N GLY A 156 6.30 -2.38 1.97
CA GLY A 156 7.23 -3.52 1.96
C GLY A 156 6.82 -4.68 1.06
N LEU A 157 5.58 -4.70 0.57
CA LEU A 157 5.00 -5.76 -0.26
C LEU A 157 4.44 -5.14 -1.56
N ILE A 158 4.42 -5.90 -2.67
CA ILE A 158 4.01 -5.38 -3.98
C ILE A 158 2.52 -5.05 -3.99
N HIS A 159 2.23 -3.75 -4.15
CA HIS A 159 0.91 -3.15 -4.01
C HIS A 159 0.32 -3.34 -2.61
N LYS A 160 -0.53 -2.40 -2.19
CA LYS A 160 -1.27 -2.55 -0.91
C LYS A 160 -2.10 -3.84 -0.87
N GLU A 161 -2.56 -4.36 -2.01
CA GLU A 161 -3.31 -5.61 -2.06
C GLU A 161 -2.53 -6.81 -1.53
N ALA A 162 -1.19 -6.81 -1.54
CA ALA A 162 -0.41 -7.87 -0.90
C ALA A 162 -0.61 -7.90 0.62
N TYR A 163 -0.89 -6.75 1.25
CA TYR A 163 -1.29 -6.70 2.66
C TYR A 163 -2.67 -7.27 2.91
N PHE A 164 -3.52 -7.41 1.88
CA PHE A 164 -4.82 -8.06 2.01
C PHE A 164 -4.70 -9.59 1.96
N LEU A 165 -3.51 -10.09 1.62
CA LEU A 165 -3.21 -11.51 1.47
C LEU A 165 -2.09 -11.95 2.43
N LYS A 166 -1.78 -11.21 3.50
CA LYS A 166 -0.86 -11.74 4.53
C LYS A 166 -1.52 -12.90 5.30
N PRO A 167 -0.76 -13.88 5.82
CA PRO A 167 -1.32 -15.07 6.48
C PRO A 167 -2.31 -14.77 7.61
N ASP A 168 -2.03 -13.72 8.38
CA ASP A 168 -2.85 -13.26 9.51
C ASP A 168 -4.20 -12.67 9.08
N ILE A 169 -4.36 -12.32 7.80
CA ILE A 169 -5.63 -11.85 7.23
C ILE A 169 -6.63 -13.00 7.03
N GLN A 170 -6.21 -14.27 7.03
CA GLN A 170 -7.15 -15.39 6.92
C GLN A 170 -8.26 -15.29 7.97
N GLU A 171 -7.92 -14.87 9.19
CA GLU A 171 -8.89 -14.66 10.26
C GLU A 171 -9.99 -13.64 9.87
N VAL A 172 -9.64 -12.61 9.10
CA VAL A 172 -10.59 -11.60 8.62
C VAL A 172 -11.59 -12.20 7.62
N PHE A 173 -11.17 -13.18 6.82
CA PHE A 173 -12.07 -13.89 5.91
C PHE A 173 -12.95 -14.90 6.66
N ASP A 174 -12.37 -15.59 7.65
CA ASP A 174 -13.06 -16.63 8.42
C ASP A 174 -14.12 -16.05 9.37
N ASN A 175 -13.83 -14.87 9.97
CA ASN A 175 -14.66 -14.28 11.02
C ASN A 175 -15.64 -13.20 10.53
N GLN A 176 -15.79 -12.99 9.22
CA GLN A 176 -16.69 -11.95 8.70
C GLN A 176 -18.17 -12.36 8.64
N TYR A 177 -19.02 -11.44 9.10
CA TYR A 177 -20.46 -11.62 9.27
C TYR A 177 -21.23 -11.68 7.94
N THR A 178 -22.22 -12.59 7.91
CA THR A 178 -23.31 -12.75 6.91
C THR A 178 -22.93 -13.23 5.51
N ILE A 179 -21.76 -12.92 4.98
CA ILE A 179 -21.37 -13.26 3.59
C ILE A 179 -19.96 -13.81 3.57
N SER A 180 -19.81 -15.02 3.05
CA SER A 180 -18.51 -15.70 3.00
C SER A 180 -17.75 -15.27 1.75
N PRO A 181 -16.53 -14.72 1.87
CA PRO A 181 -15.67 -14.48 0.72
C PRO A 181 -15.35 -15.80 0.00
N LEU A 182 -15.43 -15.77 -1.34
CA LEU A 182 -15.14 -16.89 -2.22
C LEU A 182 -13.96 -16.56 -3.14
N TYR A 183 -13.09 -17.54 -3.35
CA TYR A 183 -12.03 -17.53 -4.35
C TYR A 183 -12.15 -18.80 -5.20
N LYS A 184 -12.26 -18.63 -6.53
CA LYS A 184 -12.55 -19.74 -7.47
C LYS A 184 -13.70 -20.64 -6.98
N GLU A 185 -14.84 -20.02 -6.63
CA GLU A 185 -16.08 -20.67 -6.17
C GLU A 185 -16.01 -21.40 -4.81
N ASN A 186 -14.85 -21.42 -4.15
CA ASN A 186 -14.66 -22.03 -2.83
C ASN A 186 -14.46 -20.95 -1.76
N THR A 187 -14.72 -21.27 -0.49
CA THR A 187 -14.35 -20.38 0.63
C THR A 187 -12.87 -19.99 0.51
N VAL A 188 -12.58 -18.70 0.70
CA VAL A 188 -11.22 -18.19 0.59
C VAL A 188 -10.27 -18.95 1.52
N ASN A 189 -9.22 -19.53 0.93
CA ASN A 189 -8.07 -20.04 1.63
C ASN A 189 -6.83 -19.38 1.00
N LEU A 190 -6.10 -18.60 1.80
CA LEU A 190 -4.92 -17.88 1.36
C LEU A 190 -3.81 -18.79 0.83
N GLU A 191 -3.67 -20.01 1.36
CA GLU A 191 -2.68 -20.98 0.88
C GLU A 191 -2.88 -21.32 -0.60
N ASN A 192 -4.14 -21.51 -1.02
CA ASN A 192 -4.47 -21.75 -2.42
C ASN A 192 -4.11 -20.55 -3.30
N ILE A 193 -4.29 -19.34 -2.79
CA ILE A 193 -3.93 -18.11 -3.51
C ILE A 193 -2.41 -18.02 -3.68
N TYR A 194 -1.62 -18.34 -2.65
CA TYR A 194 -0.15 -18.34 -2.77
C TYR A 194 0.35 -19.35 -3.80
N LEU A 195 -0.24 -20.55 -3.82
CA LEU A 195 0.09 -21.57 -4.81
C LEU A 195 -0.24 -21.10 -6.22
N ASP A 196 -1.40 -20.48 -6.43
CA ASP A 196 -1.77 -19.88 -7.71
C ASP A 196 -0.81 -18.75 -8.11
N MET A 197 -0.46 -17.87 -7.17
CA MET A 197 0.51 -16.79 -7.38
C MET A 197 1.83 -17.31 -7.91
N VAL A 198 2.35 -18.38 -7.31
CA VAL A 198 3.62 -19.01 -7.70
C VAL A 198 3.50 -19.74 -9.03
N ASN A 199 2.36 -20.44 -9.26
CA ASN A 199 2.09 -21.15 -10.51
C ASN A 199 2.07 -20.22 -11.74
N ASP A 200 1.57 -19.01 -11.56
CA ASP A 200 1.39 -18.04 -12.64
C ASP A 200 2.64 -17.17 -12.88
N MET A 201 3.67 -17.22 -12.02
CA MET A 201 4.86 -16.34 -12.10
C MET A 201 5.56 -16.40 -13.45
N THR A 202 5.76 -17.59 -14.01
CA THR A 202 6.43 -17.78 -15.30
C THR A 202 5.58 -17.34 -16.48
N ASN A 203 4.29 -17.02 -16.29
CA ASN A 203 3.43 -16.47 -17.34
C ASN A 203 3.30 -14.94 -17.25
N ASP A 204 3.81 -14.31 -16.18
CA ASP A 204 3.77 -12.85 -16.00
C ASP A 204 4.91 -12.17 -16.77
N ALA A 205 4.58 -11.57 -17.92
CA ALA A 205 5.54 -10.91 -18.79
C ALA A 205 6.24 -9.70 -18.11
N ASP A 206 5.53 -8.95 -17.26
CA ASP A 206 6.12 -7.79 -16.56
C ASP A 206 7.11 -8.26 -15.51
N LEU A 207 6.74 -9.32 -14.76
CA LEU A 207 7.65 -9.95 -13.81
C LEU A 207 8.89 -10.53 -14.49
N GLN A 208 8.74 -11.23 -15.63
CA GLN A 208 9.87 -11.77 -16.38
C GLN A 208 10.86 -10.67 -16.81
N ILE A 209 10.37 -9.56 -17.35
CA ILE A 209 11.20 -8.43 -17.81
C ILE A 209 12.03 -7.84 -16.66
N HIS A 210 11.45 -7.80 -15.45
CA HIS A 210 12.03 -7.14 -14.29
C HIS A 210 12.60 -8.08 -13.23
N TRP A 211 12.60 -9.39 -13.50
CA TRP A 211 12.90 -10.44 -12.53
C TRP A 211 14.23 -10.24 -11.80
N SER A 212 15.31 -9.98 -12.56
CA SER A 212 16.66 -9.81 -12.03
C SER A 212 16.81 -8.67 -11.01
N ARG A 213 15.90 -7.69 -11.02
CA ARG A 213 15.81 -6.65 -9.99
C ARG A 213 14.90 -7.08 -8.84
N VAL A 214 13.72 -7.59 -9.16
CA VAL A 214 12.69 -7.92 -8.17
C VAL A 214 13.17 -9.04 -7.23
N ILE A 215 13.87 -10.05 -7.73
CA ILE A 215 14.42 -11.15 -6.92
C ILE A 215 15.39 -10.67 -5.83
N LYS A 216 16.09 -9.55 -6.03
CA LYS A 216 17.05 -9.02 -5.03
C LYS A 216 16.40 -8.62 -3.71
N ARG A 217 15.09 -8.33 -3.73
CA ARG A 217 14.29 -8.00 -2.53
C ARG A 217 14.28 -9.13 -1.52
N ILE A 218 14.48 -10.37 -1.97
CA ILE A 218 14.48 -11.57 -1.13
C ILE A 218 15.88 -12.21 -1.00
N SER A 219 16.95 -11.47 -1.32
CA SER A 219 18.34 -11.96 -1.27
C SER A 219 18.78 -12.51 0.09
N HIS A 220 18.10 -12.10 1.17
CA HIS A 220 18.27 -12.66 2.52
C HIS A 220 17.87 -14.14 2.62
N LEU A 221 17.04 -14.64 1.71
CA LEU A 221 16.76 -16.07 1.55
C LEU A 221 17.81 -16.68 0.61
N SER A 222 18.97 -17.06 1.17
CA SER A 222 20.14 -17.51 0.42
C SER A 222 19.87 -18.66 -0.56
N ASN A 223 18.86 -19.50 -0.31
CA ASN A 223 18.48 -20.60 -1.19
C ASN A 223 17.86 -20.12 -2.52
N PHE A 224 17.36 -18.88 -2.56
CA PHE A 224 16.64 -18.30 -3.70
C PHE A 224 17.38 -17.12 -4.34
N ASP A 225 18.50 -16.67 -3.74
CA ASP A 225 19.20 -15.46 -4.19
C ASP A 225 19.69 -15.58 -5.65
N GLY A 226 19.33 -14.59 -6.46
CA GLY A 226 19.68 -14.53 -7.88
C GLY A 226 19.16 -15.68 -8.75
N MET A 227 18.22 -16.48 -8.26
CA MET A 227 17.67 -17.61 -8.99
C MET A 227 16.82 -17.17 -10.18
N GLU A 228 16.84 -17.92 -11.28
CA GLU A 228 15.93 -17.71 -12.42
C GLU A 228 14.47 -18.00 -12.03
N ILE A 229 13.51 -17.33 -12.68
CA ILE A 229 12.09 -17.35 -12.28
C ILE A 229 11.46 -18.74 -12.27
N ASP A 230 11.80 -19.59 -13.24
CA ASP A 230 11.34 -20.98 -13.35
C ASP A 230 11.88 -21.87 -12.23
N LYS A 231 13.16 -21.70 -11.90
CA LYS A 231 13.80 -22.39 -10.77
C LYS A 231 13.26 -21.91 -9.44
N PHE A 232 12.98 -20.61 -9.30
CA PHE A 232 12.36 -20.06 -8.11
C PHE A 232 10.98 -20.66 -7.89
N GLN A 233 10.14 -20.69 -8.93
CA GLN A 233 8.82 -21.32 -8.88
C GLN A 233 8.90 -22.77 -8.37
N HIS A 234 9.77 -23.58 -8.96
CA HIS A 234 9.92 -24.99 -8.58
C HIS A 234 10.43 -25.16 -7.14
N SER A 235 11.51 -24.45 -6.79
CA SER A 235 12.15 -24.56 -5.48
C SER A 235 11.24 -24.06 -4.36
N TRP A 236 10.48 -22.99 -4.61
CA TRP A 236 9.54 -22.43 -3.66
C TRP A 236 8.43 -23.44 -3.34
N GLN A 237 7.86 -24.08 -4.38
CA GLN A 237 6.82 -25.09 -4.21
C GLN A 237 7.33 -26.29 -3.43
N GLU A 238 8.51 -26.81 -3.79
CA GLU A 238 9.12 -27.94 -3.11
C GLU A 238 9.36 -27.62 -1.62
N GLU A 239 9.93 -26.45 -1.32
CA GLU A 239 10.18 -26.05 0.07
C GLU A 239 8.89 -25.78 0.83
N TYR A 240 7.88 -25.17 0.20
CA TYR A 240 6.61 -24.85 0.86
C TYR A 240 5.79 -26.11 1.16
N GLU A 241 5.68 -27.06 0.24
CA GLU A 241 4.90 -28.28 0.43
C GLU A 241 5.55 -29.25 1.43
N ASN A 242 6.89 -29.38 1.40
CA ASN A 242 7.60 -30.35 2.23
C ASN A 242 7.96 -29.84 3.63
N ASN A 243 7.92 -28.53 3.88
CA ASN A 243 8.28 -27.96 5.18
C ASN A 243 7.08 -27.87 6.13
N GLN A 244 7.28 -28.28 7.38
CA GLN A 244 6.26 -28.24 8.44
C GLN A 244 6.42 -27.03 9.37
N ASP A 245 7.55 -26.32 9.30
CA ASP A 245 7.80 -25.11 10.10
C ASP A 245 6.98 -23.93 9.55
N LEU A 246 5.96 -23.54 10.31
CA LEU A 246 5.09 -22.41 9.99
C LEU A 246 5.86 -21.09 9.89
N HIS A 247 6.92 -20.90 10.70
CA HIS A 247 7.72 -19.68 10.64
C HIS A 247 8.46 -19.59 9.30
N TYR A 248 9.02 -20.71 8.85
CA TYR A 248 9.66 -20.79 7.53
C TYR A 248 8.66 -20.59 6.40
N LYS A 249 7.49 -21.25 6.46
CA LYS A 249 6.40 -21.04 5.49
C LYS A 249 6.00 -19.56 5.38
N ASN A 250 5.90 -18.85 6.50
CA ASN A 250 5.60 -17.42 6.48
C ASN A 250 6.69 -16.58 5.81
N LYS A 251 7.97 -16.97 5.91
CA LYS A 251 9.06 -16.33 5.14
C LYS A 251 8.88 -16.54 3.64
N LEU A 252 8.56 -17.78 3.24
CA LEU A 252 8.28 -18.12 1.84
C LEU A 252 7.07 -17.33 1.29
N ILE A 253 5.99 -17.22 2.07
CA ILE A 253 4.80 -16.43 1.68
C ILE A 253 5.17 -14.95 1.52
N ASN A 254 5.87 -14.36 2.49
CA ASN A 254 6.31 -12.96 2.41
C ASN A 254 7.18 -12.73 1.17
N ALA A 255 8.07 -13.66 0.83
CA ALA A 255 8.85 -13.58 -0.40
C ALA A 255 7.95 -13.47 -1.64
N VAL A 256 6.93 -14.32 -1.78
CA VAL A 256 5.98 -14.24 -2.92
C VAL A 256 5.25 -12.90 -2.94
N LEU A 257 4.79 -12.41 -1.78
CA LEU A 257 4.11 -11.11 -1.67
C LEU A 257 5.02 -9.91 -1.98
N MET A 258 6.35 -10.06 -1.91
CA MET A 258 7.34 -9.06 -2.31
C MET A 258 7.74 -9.13 -3.79
N LEU A 259 7.39 -10.21 -4.49
CA LEU A 259 7.79 -10.49 -5.87
C LEU A 259 6.63 -10.43 -6.87
N VAL A 260 5.42 -10.79 -6.46
CA VAL A 260 4.27 -10.99 -7.36
C VAL A 260 3.17 -9.98 -7.08
N LYS A 261 2.55 -9.44 -8.14
CA LYS A 261 1.40 -8.53 -8.06
C LYS A 261 0.17 -9.26 -7.53
N SER A 262 -0.24 -8.90 -6.31
CA SER A 262 -1.39 -9.50 -5.63
C SER A 262 -2.76 -9.05 -6.17
N LYS A 263 -2.78 -7.96 -6.96
CA LYS A 263 -4.00 -7.26 -7.39
C LYS A 263 -4.96 -8.13 -8.21
N GLU A 264 -4.46 -9.00 -9.08
CA GLU A 264 -5.31 -9.88 -9.91
C GLU A 264 -5.93 -11.02 -9.09
N TYR A 265 -5.24 -11.52 -8.06
CA TYR A 265 -5.77 -12.51 -7.13
C TYR A 265 -6.81 -11.89 -6.20
N TRP A 266 -6.54 -10.70 -5.68
CA TRP A 266 -7.50 -9.93 -4.88
C TRP A 266 -8.81 -9.67 -5.64
N LYS A 267 -8.75 -9.33 -6.94
CA LYS A 267 -9.95 -9.11 -7.78
C LYS A 267 -10.81 -10.36 -7.94
N GLN A 268 -10.23 -11.54 -7.81
CA GLN A 268 -10.92 -12.84 -7.88
C GLN A 268 -11.58 -13.22 -6.55
N ILE A 269 -11.33 -12.50 -5.46
CA ILE A 269 -12.11 -12.64 -4.24
C ILE A 269 -13.48 -11.97 -4.46
N LEU A 270 -14.52 -12.79 -4.37
CA LEU A 270 -15.90 -12.46 -4.67
C LEU A 270 -16.79 -12.71 -3.45
N PRO A 271 -17.91 -12.00 -3.32
CA PRO A 271 -18.93 -12.39 -2.36
C PRO A 271 -19.66 -13.66 -2.82
N ASP A 272 -20.36 -14.32 -1.88
CA ASP A 272 -21.39 -15.30 -2.21
C ASP A 272 -22.61 -14.66 -2.91
N ASP A 273 -23.51 -15.52 -3.40
CA ASP A 273 -24.70 -15.12 -4.17
C ASP A 273 -25.72 -14.27 -3.38
N ASN A 274 -25.61 -14.22 -2.04
CA ASN A 274 -26.53 -13.44 -1.21
C ASN A 274 -26.14 -11.95 -1.13
N TRP A 275 -25.00 -11.55 -1.71
CA TRP A 275 -24.57 -10.16 -1.70
C TRP A 275 -25.41 -9.26 -2.62
N PRO A 276 -26.10 -8.24 -2.08
CA PRO A 276 -27.06 -7.45 -2.86
C PRO A 276 -26.40 -6.32 -3.68
N HIS A 277 -25.07 -6.24 -3.72
CA HIS A 277 -24.36 -5.12 -4.34
C HIS A 277 -23.28 -5.58 -5.34
N SER A 278 -22.54 -4.62 -5.89
CA SER A 278 -21.45 -4.95 -6.82
C SER A 278 -20.27 -5.64 -6.12
N LYS A 279 -19.55 -6.46 -6.89
CA LYS A 279 -18.28 -7.10 -6.46
C LYS A 279 -17.22 -6.06 -6.03
N SER A 280 -17.23 -4.88 -6.65
CA SER A 280 -16.33 -3.78 -6.26
C SER A 280 -16.64 -3.26 -4.86
N LYS A 281 -17.93 -3.05 -4.55
CA LYS A 281 -18.35 -2.58 -3.22
C LYS A 281 -18.05 -3.61 -2.13
N PHE A 282 -18.17 -4.89 -2.47
CA PHE A 282 -17.77 -5.97 -1.55
C PHE A 282 -16.29 -5.86 -1.19
N ARG A 283 -15.40 -5.81 -2.18
CA ARG A 283 -13.95 -5.68 -1.94
C ARG A 283 -13.57 -4.40 -1.22
N GLU A 284 -14.26 -3.29 -1.48
CA GLU A 284 -14.06 -2.05 -0.74
C GLU A 284 -14.43 -2.21 0.74
N GLN A 285 -15.55 -2.87 1.07
CA GLN A 285 -15.86 -3.16 2.48
C GLN A 285 -14.86 -4.11 3.10
N LEU A 286 -14.47 -5.15 2.38
CA LEU A 286 -13.49 -6.13 2.83
C LEU A 286 -12.13 -5.46 3.10
N SER A 287 -11.68 -4.54 2.24
CA SER A 287 -10.43 -3.79 2.48
C SER A 287 -10.52 -2.89 3.70
N LEU A 288 -11.70 -2.30 4.01
CA LEU A 288 -11.89 -1.52 5.23
C LEU A 288 -11.85 -2.39 6.49
N GLU A 289 -12.40 -3.61 6.46
CA GLU A 289 -12.29 -4.55 7.58
C GLU A 289 -10.85 -5.01 7.78
N ILE A 290 -10.10 -5.25 6.70
CA ILE A 290 -8.66 -5.50 6.76
C ILE A 290 -7.92 -4.29 7.34
N GLY A 291 -8.30 -3.07 6.97
CA GLY A 291 -7.76 -1.86 7.58
C GLY A 291 -8.00 -1.79 9.08
N LYS A 292 -9.22 -2.12 9.53
CA LYS A 292 -9.54 -2.22 10.96
C LYS A 292 -8.74 -3.31 11.66
N PHE A 293 -8.46 -4.44 11.00
CA PHE A 293 -7.56 -5.45 11.52
C PHE A 293 -6.18 -4.84 11.79
N TYR A 294 -5.57 -4.17 10.82
CA TYR A 294 -4.28 -3.48 11.01
C TYR A 294 -4.31 -2.42 12.11
N SER A 295 -5.42 -1.69 12.29
CA SER A 295 -5.53 -0.67 13.36
C SER A 295 -5.43 -1.22 14.79
N LYS A 296 -5.56 -2.54 14.95
CA LYS A 296 -5.53 -3.25 16.23
C LYS A 296 -4.22 -4.03 16.43
N GLN A 297 -3.39 -4.13 15.39
CA GLN A 297 -2.14 -4.88 15.46
C GLN A 297 -1.07 -4.13 16.25
N ASP A 298 -0.13 -4.91 16.79
CA ASP A 298 1.03 -4.36 17.49
C ASP A 298 1.90 -3.53 16.54
N CYS A 299 2.40 -2.40 17.05
CA CYS A 299 3.26 -1.49 16.30
C CYS A 299 4.73 -1.92 16.37
N ILE A 300 5.02 -3.11 15.85
CA ILE A 300 6.34 -3.75 15.73
C ILE A 300 6.83 -3.74 14.27
N VAL A 301 8.13 -3.93 14.05
CA VAL A 301 8.79 -3.71 12.74
C VAL A 301 8.35 -4.68 11.64
N GLU A 302 7.82 -5.85 12.00
CA GLU A 302 7.21 -6.84 11.11
C GLU A 302 5.81 -6.42 10.62
N ASN A 303 5.16 -5.51 11.34
CA ASN A 303 3.82 -4.99 11.06
C ASN A 303 3.94 -3.61 10.41
N HIS A 304 4.24 -3.59 9.11
CA HIS A 304 4.67 -2.38 8.41
C HIS A 304 3.71 -1.19 8.59
N ILE A 305 2.42 -1.39 8.29
CA ILE A 305 1.41 -0.31 8.33
C ILE A 305 1.21 0.22 9.77
N PRO A 306 0.97 -0.63 10.80
CA PRO A 306 0.93 -0.16 12.19
C PRO A 306 2.19 0.61 12.62
N PHE A 307 3.38 0.13 12.20
CA PHE A 307 4.65 0.75 12.55
C PHE A 307 4.85 2.12 11.90
N PHE A 308 4.42 2.30 10.65
CA PHE A 308 4.35 3.59 9.99
C PHE A 308 3.53 4.60 10.82
N PHE A 309 2.36 4.20 11.31
CA PHE A 309 1.53 5.09 12.13
C PHE A 309 2.13 5.38 13.51
N LYS A 310 2.78 4.40 14.16
CA LYS A 310 3.56 4.66 15.38
C LYS A 310 4.63 5.72 15.15
N THR A 311 5.33 5.63 14.02
CA THR A 311 6.38 6.59 13.65
C THR A 311 5.81 7.99 13.45
N LEU A 312 4.68 8.12 12.77
CA LEU A 312 3.99 9.41 12.64
C LEU A 312 3.52 9.98 13.97
N TYR A 313 3.02 9.12 14.87
CA TYR A 313 2.48 9.57 16.15
C TYR A 313 3.55 10.19 17.05
N LYS A 314 4.78 9.66 17.02
CA LYS A 314 5.92 10.23 17.77
C LYS A 314 6.17 11.71 17.42
N LEU A 315 5.93 12.12 16.16
CA LEU A 315 6.09 13.51 15.71
C LEU A 315 5.03 14.49 16.26
N ILE A 316 4.00 13.98 16.94
CA ILE A 316 2.97 14.78 17.61
C ILE A 316 3.27 14.89 19.11
N GLU A 317 3.96 13.91 19.69
CA GLU A 317 4.33 13.91 21.10
C GLU A 317 5.56 14.80 21.40
N GLU A 318 6.38 15.08 20.39
CA GLU A 318 7.53 16.01 20.42
C GLU A 318 7.12 17.48 20.28
#